data_AF-T1BG68-F1
#
_entry.id   AF-T1BG68-F1
#
_cell.length_a   1.000
_cell.length_b   1.000
_cell.length_c   1.000
_cell.angle_alpha   90.00
_cell.angle_beta   90.00
_cell.angle_gamma   90.00
#
_symmetry.space_group_name_H-M   'P 1'
#
loop_
_entity.id
_entity.type
_entity.pdbx_description
1 polymer ?
#
loop_
_entity_poly.entity_id
_entity_poly.type
_entity_poly.pdbx_seq_one_letter_code
_entity_poly.pdbx_strand_id
1 'polypeptide(L)'
;MAGLDSGAIDPSREFYCNGILHLHGWDFHDWKKGGHGHIYLKQAIMQSCDIFFYRAGMAIGPDRMAAYARTFGLGEKTGIDLPS
;
A
#
# COMPACT_ATOMS: atom_id res chain seq x y z
N MET A 1 3.64 7.39 2.54
CA MET A 1 3.56 8.59 3.40
C MET A 1 2.59 8.33 4.55
N ALA A 2 1.28 8.19 4.31
CA ALA A 2 0.26 7.93 5.34
C ALA A 2 0.62 6.90 6.42
N GLY A 3 1.19 5.76 6.04
CA GLY A 3 1.58 4.70 6.97
C GLY A 3 2.72 5.07 7.92
N LEU A 4 3.72 5.80 7.43
CA LEU A 4 4.88 6.19 8.23
C LEU A 4 4.53 7.32 9.20
N ASP A 5 3.92 8.38 8.68
CA ASP A 5 3.59 9.58 9.47
C ASP A 5 2.63 9.27 10.63
N SER A 6 1.76 8.29 10.43
CA SER A 6 0.81 7.88 11.47
C SER A 6 1.30 6.77 12.39
N GLY A 7 2.54 6.27 12.18
CA GLY A 7 3.10 5.14 12.92
C GLY A 7 2.43 3.79 12.63
N ALA A 8 1.51 3.72 11.67
CA ALA A 8 0.85 2.47 11.26
C ALA A 8 1.82 1.49 10.59
N ILE A 9 2.94 2.00 10.05
CA ILE A 9 4.01 1.22 9.44
C ILE A 9 5.34 1.59 10.09
N ASP A 10 6.03 0.58 10.60
CA ASP A 10 7.41 0.69 11.07
C ASP A 10 8.36 0.26 9.94
N PRO A 11 9.26 1.14 9.46
CA PRO A 11 10.20 0.82 8.37
C PRO A 11 11.22 -0.26 8.74
N SER A 12 11.49 -0.46 10.05
CA SER A 12 12.42 -1.47 10.56
C SER A 12 11.78 -2.84 10.77
N ARG A 13 10.46 -2.93 10.67
CA ARG A 13 9.72 -4.18 10.84
C ARG A 13 9.87 -5.06 9.60
N GLU A 14 10.27 -6.30 9.82
CA GLU A 14 10.28 -7.33 8.78
C GLU A 14 8.85 -7.81 8.46
N PHE A 15 8.63 -8.12 7.19
CA PHE A 15 7.39 -8.58 6.63
C PHE A 15 7.59 -9.84 5.79
N TYR A 16 6.73 -10.83 5.98
CA TYR A 16 6.75 -12.05 5.16
C TYR A 16 5.63 -12.03 4.11
N CYS A 17 6.02 -12.23 2.84
CA CYS A 17 5.13 -12.41 1.70
C CYS A 17 5.31 -13.80 1.07
N ASN A 18 4.26 -14.61 1.12
CA ASN A 18 4.16 -15.93 0.48
C ASN A 18 3.41 -15.92 -0.86
N GLY A 19 3.06 -14.74 -1.38
CA GLY A 19 2.39 -14.60 -2.69
C GLY A 19 0.85 -14.67 -2.66
N ILE A 20 0.24 -14.94 -1.50
CA ILE A 20 -1.22 -14.90 -1.33
C ILE A 20 -1.64 -14.37 0.04
N LEU A 21 -2.67 -13.51 0.07
CA LEU A 21 -3.31 -13.02 1.27
C LEU A 21 -4.79 -13.42 1.27
N HIS A 22 -5.18 -14.25 2.25
CA HIS A 22 -6.58 -14.62 2.46
C HIS A 22 -7.27 -13.60 3.37
N LEU A 23 -8.35 -12.99 2.88
CA LEU A 23 -9.09 -11.96 3.60
C LEU A 23 -10.59 -12.07 3.28
N HIS A 24 -11.42 -12.26 4.31
CA HIS A 24 -12.89 -12.35 4.20
C HIS A 24 -13.39 -13.34 3.12
N GLY A 25 -12.72 -14.48 2.96
CA GLY A 25 -13.09 -15.50 1.97
C GLY A 25 -12.59 -15.22 0.55
N TRP A 26 -11.78 -14.18 0.36
CA TRP A 26 -11.17 -13.82 -0.92
C TRP A 26 -9.65 -13.97 -0.87
N ASP A 27 -9.10 -14.30 -2.03
CA ASP A 27 -7.67 -14.49 -2.23
C ASP A 27 -7.10 -13.29 -2.99
N PHE A 28 -6.20 -12.57 -2.32
CA PHE A 28 -5.47 -11.45 -2.91
C PHE A 28 -4.06 -11.91 -3.23
N HIS A 29 -3.75 -12.01 -4.52
CA HIS A 29 -2.46 -12.48 -4.98
C HIS A 29 -1.45 -11.33 -5.10
N ASP A 30 -0.19 -11.65 -4.82
CA ASP A 30 0.95 -10.84 -5.23
C ASP A 30 1.21 -11.06 -6.73
N TRP A 31 1.64 -10.03 -7.46
CA TRP A 31 2.10 -10.17 -8.85
C TRP A 31 3.17 -11.25 -9.00
N LYS A 32 4.00 -11.44 -7.96
CA LYS A 32 4.98 -12.52 -7.89
C LYS A 32 4.36 -13.76 -7.23
N LYS A 33 4.03 -14.77 -8.03
CA LYS A 33 3.42 -16.04 -7.57
C LYS A 33 4.17 -16.74 -6.42
N GLY A 34 5.51 -16.68 -6.42
CA GLY A 34 6.35 -17.27 -5.37
C GLY A 34 6.50 -16.41 -4.11
N GLY A 35 5.85 -15.24 -4.08
CA GLY A 35 6.01 -14.25 -3.03
C GLY A 35 7.37 -13.56 -3.04
N HIS A 36 7.50 -12.61 -2.12
CA HIS A 36 8.71 -11.81 -1.92
C HIS A 36 9.57 -12.33 -0.74
N GLY A 37 9.10 -13.32 0.01
CA GLY A 37 9.78 -13.83 1.19
C GLY A 37 9.83 -12.80 2.32
N HIS A 38 10.92 -12.79 3.08
CA HIS A 38 11.16 -11.81 4.13
C HIS A 38 11.69 -10.51 3.51
N ILE A 39 10.94 -9.43 3.68
CA ILE A 39 11.24 -8.10 3.16
C ILE A 39 10.94 -7.00 4.19
N TYR A 40 11.61 -5.87 4.06
CA TYR A 40 11.34 -4.65 4.81
C TYR A 40 10.60 -3.64 3.94
N LEU A 41 10.08 -2.55 4.52
CA LEU A 41 9.35 -1.50 3.79
C LEU A 41 10.07 -1.04 2.51
N LYS A 42 11.38 -0.79 2.61
CA LYS A 42 12.18 -0.34 1.46
C LYS A 42 12.11 -1.35 0.31
N GLN A 43 12.25 -2.64 0.61
CA GLN A 43 12.17 -3.71 -0.39
C GLN A 43 10.75 -3.89 -0.92
N ALA A 44 9.73 -3.73 -0.07
CA ALA A 44 8.33 -3.79 -0.51
C ALA A 44 8.00 -2.71 -1.54
N ILE A 45 8.51 -1.49 -1.35
CA ILE A 45 8.39 -0.40 -2.34
C ILE A 45 9.22 -0.74 -3.59
N MET A 46 10.47 -1.17 -3.44
CA MET A 46 11.36 -1.47 -4.58
C MET A 46 10.85 -2.61 -5.47
N GLN A 47 10.22 -3.62 -4.87
CA GLN A 47 9.73 -4.81 -5.58
C GLN A 47 8.22 -4.77 -5.81
N SER A 48 7.55 -3.66 -5.48
CA SER A 48 6.11 -3.51 -5.64
C SER A 48 5.31 -4.65 -5.03
N CYS A 49 5.61 -5.05 -3.79
CA CYS A 49 4.96 -6.20 -3.16
C CYS A 49 3.49 -5.87 -2.78
N ASP A 50 2.53 -6.41 -3.53
CA ASP A 50 1.10 -6.10 -3.35
C ASP A 50 0.59 -6.48 -1.96
N ILE A 51 1.03 -7.63 -1.44
CA ILE A 51 0.58 -8.15 -0.14
C ILE A 51 1.03 -7.24 1.02
N PHE A 52 2.20 -6.59 0.87
CA PHE A 52 2.61 -5.56 1.80
C PHE A 52 1.63 -4.38 1.76
N PHE A 53 1.27 -3.88 0.57
CA PHE A 53 0.36 -2.75 0.43
C PHE A 53 -1.06 -3.05 0.88
N TYR A 54 -1.58 -4.27 0.70
CA TYR A 54 -2.87 -4.67 1.26
C TYR A 54 -2.89 -4.58 2.78
N ARG A 55 -1.88 -5.15 3.45
CA ARG A 55 -1.77 -5.08 4.91
C ARG A 55 -1.51 -3.66 5.41
N ALA A 56 -0.71 -2.88 4.67
CA ALA A 56 -0.50 -1.49 5.00
C ALA A 56 -1.78 -0.66 4.91
N GLY A 57 -2.58 -0.86 3.86
CA GLY A 57 -3.88 -0.21 3.71
C GLY A 57 -4.84 -0.56 4.84
N MET A 58 -4.90 -1.84 5.25
CA MET A 58 -5.70 -2.25 6.41
C MET A 58 -5.24 -1.61 7.72
N ALA A 59 -3.93 -1.47 7.94
CA ALA A 59 -3.39 -0.84 9.14
C ALA A 59 -3.62 0.69 9.17
N ILE A 60 -3.57 1.35 8.01
CA ILE A 60 -3.78 2.79 7.88
C ILE A 60 -5.27 3.16 8.00
N GLY A 61 -6.14 2.35 7.39
CA GLY A 61 -7.58 2.58 7.31
C GLY A 61 -7.99 3.55 6.19
N PRO A 62 -9.25 3.46 5.72
CA PRO A 62 -9.73 4.18 4.54
C PRO A 62 -9.76 5.71 4.72
N ASP A 63 -10.16 6.20 5.90
CA ASP A 63 -10.31 7.64 6.13
C ASP A 63 -8.96 8.38 6.05
N ARG A 64 -7.92 7.78 6.65
CA ARG A 64 -6.56 8.34 6.62
C ARG A 64 -5.96 8.20 5.23
N MET A 65 -6.19 7.09 4.53
CA MET A 65 -5.78 6.95 3.14
C MET A 65 -6.42 8.03 2.25
N ALA A 66 -7.72 8.26 2.38
CA ALA A 66 -8.45 9.28 1.62
C ALA A 66 -7.98 10.70 1.96
N ALA A 67 -7.72 11.00 3.23
CA ALA A 67 -7.14 12.27 3.64
C ALA A 67 -5.79 12.52 2.97
N TYR A 68 -4.87 11.55 3.01
CA TYR A 68 -3.57 11.66 2.34
C TYR A 68 -3.70 11.73 0.81
N ALA A 69 -4.58 10.93 0.20
CA ALA A 69 -4.82 10.98 -1.24
C ALA A 69 -5.20 12.40 -1.70
N ARG A 70 -6.09 13.08 -0.95
CA ARG A 70 -6.45 14.48 -1.21
C ARG A 70 -5.28 15.45 -1.05
N THR A 71 -4.39 15.24 -0.07
CA THR A 71 -3.16 16.06 0.04
C THR A 71 -2.23 15.93 -1.16
N PHE A 72 -2.31 14.82 -1.90
CA PHE A 72 -1.59 14.63 -3.16
C PHE A 72 -2.38 15.08 -4.40
N GLY A 73 -3.55 15.70 -4.23
CA GLY A 73 -4.41 16.16 -5.32
C GLY A 73 -5.21 15.04 -6.01
N LEU A 74 -5.21 13.81 -5.47
CA LEU A 74 -6.05 12.74 -6.01
C LEU A 74 -7.53 13.04 -5.72
N GLY A 75 -8.35 12.98 -6.77
CA GLY A 75 -9.76 13.34 -6.73
C GLY A 75 -10.03 14.82 -7.03
N GLU A 76 -8.98 15.64 -7.20
CA GLU A 76 -9.08 17.06 -7.54
C GLU A 76 -8.71 17.30 -9.02
N LYS A 77 -9.24 18.39 -9.60
CA LYS A 77 -8.79 18.83 -10.93
C LYS A 77 -7.34 19.29 -10.82
N THR A 78 -6.50 18.88 -11.78
CA THR A 78 -5.08 19.25 -11.82
C THR A 78 -4.85 20.75 -12.06
N GLY A 79 -5.87 21.48 -12.50
CA GLY A 79 -5.77 22.89 -12.90
C GLY A 79 -5.12 23.11 -14.27
N ILE A 80 -4.84 22.03 -15.01
CA ILE A 80 -4.39 22.10 -16.41
C ILE A 80 -5.59 22.48 -17.28
N ASP A 81 -5.37 23.45 -18.17
CA ASP A 81 -6.37 23.89 -19.13
C ASP A 81 -6.50 22.86 -20.26
N LEU A 82 -7.36 21.86 -20.03
CA LEU A 82 -7.72 20.85 -21.02
C LEU A 82 -9.08 21.22 -21.63
N PRO A 83 -9.24 21.14 -22.96
CA PRO A 83 -10.54 21.33 -23.59
C PRO A 83 -11.50 20.23 -23.10
N SER A 84 -12.74 20.64 -22.84
CA SER A 84 -13.85 19.76 -22.44
C SER A 84 -14.35 18.89 -23.58
#